data_AF-A0A4P9WSV9-F1
#
_entry.id   AF-A0A4P9WSV9-F1
#
_cell.length_a   1.000
_cell.length_b   1.000
_cell.length_c   1.000
_cell.angle_alpha   90.00
_cell.angle_beta   90.00
_cell.angle_gamma   90.00
#
_symmetry.space_group_name_H-M   'P 1'
#
loop_
_entity.id
_entity.type
_entity.pdbx_description
1 polymer ?
#
loop_
_entity_poly.entity_id
_entity_poly.type
_entity_poly.pdbx_seq_one_letter_code
_entity_poly.pdbx_strand_id
1 'polypeptide(L)'
;MDLESETVVDDFMETLVMTLSSYPITVLPHAGTLLSIEQTFTESHSLQGVLWRSEAKSHLYLHGILRYCLGKDWVDQANAILYEYLHLDYIKHILEVLTHQALEDESDAGADATDHILRKVHRFLEQWPATAAEVMVKCA
;
A
#
# COMPACT_ATOMS: atom_id res chain seq x y z
N MET A 1 -21.11 32.64 19.50
CA MET A 1 -20.68 31.88 20.68
C MET A 1 -21.28 30.48 20.52
N ASP A 2 -21.06 29.89 19.35
CA ASP A 2 -19.97 28.94 19.01
C ASP A 2 -20.53 27.53 19.22
N LEU A 3 -21.32 27.02 18.27
CA LEU A 3 -20.87 26.10 17.20
C LEU A 3 -20.15 24.87 17.78
N GLU A 4 -20.93 24.01 18.43
CA GLU A 4 -20.59 22.58 18.53
C GLU A 4 -20.72 21.99 17.11
N SER A 5 -19.62 22.04 16.35
CA SER A 5 -19.48 21.22 15.15
C SER A 5 -19.28 19.78 15.60
N GLU A 6 -20.37 19.03 15.75
CA GLU A 6 -20.32 17.56 15.70
C GLU A 6 -19.72 17.18 14.35
N THR A 7 -18.42 16.93 14.33
CA THR A 7 -17.78 16.21 13.24
C THR A 7 -18.36 14.81 13.26
N VAL A 8 -19.33 14.56 12.39
CA VAL A 8 -19.76 13.21 12.03
C VAL A 8 -18.53 12.54 11.41
N VAL A 9 -17.74 11.87 12.25
CA VAL A 9 -16.79 10.88 11.78
C VAL A 9 -17.67 9.73 11.34
N ASP A 10 -18.00 9.71 10.05
CA ASP A 10 -18.73 8.60 9.45
C ASP A 10 -17.90 7.34 9.71
N ASP A 11 -18.46 6.44 10.52
CA ASP A 11 -17.73 5.31 11.10
C ASP A 11 -17.48 4.29 9.98
N PHE A 12 -16.33 4.45 9.31
CA PHE A 12 -15.94 3.64 8.16
C PHE A 12 -15.61 2.22 8.62
N MET A 13 -16.63 1.37 8.68
CA MET A 13 -16.54 -0.05 9.04
C MET A 13 -16.50 -0.94 7.80
N GLU A 14 -15.50 -0.74 6.95
CA GLU A 14 -15.26 -1.63 5.80
C GLU A 14 -14.07 -2.55 6.03
N THR A 15 -14.21 -3.82 5.62
CA THR A 15 -13.16 -4.83 5.78
C THR A 15 -12.33 -4.90 4.52
N LEU A 16 -11.06 -4.50 4.62
CA LEU A 16 -10.08 -4.73 3.58
C LEU A 16 -9.50 -6.15 3.70
N VAL A 17 -9.60 -6.93 2.62
CA VAL A 17 -8.93 -8.23 2.51
C VAL A 17 -7.71 -8.07 1.61
N MET A 18 -6.54 -8.46 2.11
CA MET A 18 -5.29 -8.50 1.35
C MET A 18 -4.62 -9.87 1.50
N THR A 19 -3.96 -10.33 0.45
CA THR A 19 -3.18 -11.56 0.47
C THR A 19 -1.76 -11.27 0.96
N LEU A 20 -1.26 -12.11 1.86
CA LEU A 20 0.08 -12.00 2.41
C LEU A 20 0.87 -13.26 2.06
N SER A 21 2.13 -13.09 1.70
CA SER A 21 3.05 -14.21 1.44
C SER A 21 3.64 -14.80 2.72
N SER A 22 3.40 -14.18 3.87
CA SER A 22 4.02 -14.45 5.16
C SER A 22 2.98 -14.39 6.29
N TYR A 23 3.33 -14.96 7.45
CA TYR A 23 2.41 -14.98 8.59
C TYR A 23 2.43 -13.64 9.31
N PRO A 24 1.30 -12.89 9.38
CA PRO A 24 1.27 -11.60 10.04
C PRO A 24 1.42 -11.75 11.55
N ILE A 25 2.30 -10.94 12.15
CA ILE A 25 2.43 -10.82 13.60
C ILE A 25 1.60 -9.62 14.08
N THR A 26 1.86 -8.44 13.51
CA THR A 26 1.25 -7.20 13.97
C THR A 26 1.29 -6.13 12.89
N VAL A 27 0.33 -5.22 12.92
CA VAL A 27 0.32 -4.00 12.12
C VAL A 27 0.92 -2.88 12.97
N LEU A 28 1.78 -2.07 12.37
CA LEU A 28 2.34 -0.86 12.98
C LEU A 28 1.75 0.36 12.26
N PRO A 29 0.57 0.87 12.66
CA PRO A 29 -0.09 1.97 11.95
C PRO A 29 0.76 3.22 11.88
N HIS A 30 1.46 3.59 12.96
CA HIS A 30 2.32 4.78 12.94
C HIS A 30 3.48 4.69 11.94
N ALA A 31 3.88 3.48 11.54
CA ALA A 31 4.92 3.25 10.53
C ALA A 31 4.35 2.79 9.18
N GLY A 32 3.04 2.59 9.02
CA GLY A 32 2.48 2.09 7.75
C GLY A 32 3.06 0.75 7.28
N THR A 33 3.56 -0.05 8.23
CA THR A 33 4.18 -1.35 7.96
C THR A 33 3.49 -2.49 8.70
N LEU A 34 3.44 -3.66 8.08
CA LEU A 34 3.02 -4.92 8.67
C LEU A 34 4.26 -5.73 9.02
N LEU A 35 4.39 -6.13 10.28
CA LEU A 35 5.42 -7.06 10.72
C LEU A 35 4.92 -8.49 10.56
N SER A 36 5.70 -9.32 9.89
CA SER A 36 5.41 -10.71 9.60
C SER A 36 6.58 -11.62 9.99
N ILE A 37 6.34 -12.94 9.98
CA ILE A 37 7.37 -13.97 10.04
C ILE A 37 7.40 -14.71 8.70
N GLU A 38 8.59 -14.82 8.13
CA GLU A 38 8.89 -15.74 7.05
C GLU A 38 9.71 -16.92 7.60
N GLN A 39 9.42 -18.12 7.10
CA GLN A 39 10.15 -19.34 7.42
C GLN A 39 10.85 -19.84 6.17
N THR A 40 12.14 -20.15 6.30
CA THR A 40 12.95 -20.68 5.20
C THR A 40 13.51 -22.02 5.61
N PHE A 41 13.37 -22.99 4.72
CA PHE A 41 13.96 -24.33 4.85
C PHE A 41 15.04 -24.45 3.79
N THR A 42 16.27 -24.72 4.22
CA THR A 42 17.40 -24.93 3.31
C THR A 42 17.97 -26.30 3.57
N GLU A 43 17.91 -27.17 2.55
CA GLU A 43 18.59 -28.45 2.61
C GLU A 43 20.10 -28.22 2.53
N SER A 44 20.83 -28.75 3.50
CA SER A 44 22.28 -28.64 3.57
C SER A 44 22.90 -30.01 3.33
N HIS A 45 23.55 -30.15 2.16
CA HIS A 45 24.29 -31.37 1.82
C HIS A 45 25.50 -31.60 2.73
N SER A 46 26.11 -30.54 3.28
CA SER A 46 27.26 -30.66 4.20
C SER A 46 26.87 -31.16 5.59
N LEU A 47 25.66 -30.81 6.06
CA LEU A 47 25.12 -31.27 7.35
C LEU A 47 24.22 -32.51 7.22
N GLN A 48 23.96 -32.98 6.00
CA GLN A 48 23.01 -34.08 5.69
C GLN A 48 21.65 -33.87 6.38
N GLY A 49 21.10 -32.66 6.29
CA GLY A 49 19.85 -32.31 6.95
C GLY A 49 19.25 -31.00 6.46
N VAL A 50 18.14 -30.59 7.07
CA VAL A 50 17.44 -29.34 6.73
C VAL A 50 17.71 -28.30 7.81
N LEU A 51 18.22 -27.14 7.39
CA LEU A 51 18.30 -25.95 8.23
C LEU A 51 16.97 -25.21 8.15
N TRP A 52 16.33 -25.03 9.29
CA TRP A 52 15.18 -24.16 9.43
C TRP A 52 15.60 -22.81 10.00
N ARG A 53 15.09 -21.73 9.41
CA ARG A 53 15.26 -20.37 9.91
C ARG A 53 13.94 -19.63 9.90
N SER A 54 13.70 -18.86 10.94
CA SER A 54 12.61 -17.91 11.03
C SER A 54 13.19 -16.50 11.06
N GLU A 55 12.69 -15.62 10.19
CA GLU A 55 13.11 -14.22 10.11
C GLU A 55 11.88 -13.32 10.18
N ALA A 56 12.00 -12.23 10.96
CA ALA A 56 10.96 -11.20 11.01
C ALA A 56 11.14 -10.25 9.82
N LYS A 57 10.04 -9.94 9.13
CA LYS A 57 10.06 -9.08 7.93
C LYS A 57 9.01 -7.99 8.03
N SER A 58 9.39 -6.80 7.60
CA SER A 58 8.48 -5.66 7.52
C SER A 58 7.99 -5.51 6.08
N HIS A 59 6.68 -5.44 5.91
CA HIS A 59 6.03 -5.26 4.62
C HIS A 59 5.31 -3.92 4.61
N LEU A 60 5.46 -3.16 3.53
CA LEU A 60 4.62 -2.00 3.28
C LEU A 60 3.22 -2.51 2.92
N TYR A 61 2.17 -1.97 3.53
CA TYR A 61 0.78 -2.34 3.21
C TYR A 61 -0.06 -1.14 2.75
N LEU A 62 0.43 0.09 2.98
CA LEU A 62 -0.31 1.31 2.72
C LEU A 62 -0.69 1.47 1.23
N HIS A 63 0.18 1.02 0.32
CA HIS A 63 -0.12 1.01 -1.11
C HIS A 63 -1.38 0.20 -1.43
N GLY A 64 -1.59 -0.94 -0.75
CA GLY A 64 -2.78 -1.78 -0.93
C GLY A 64 -4.05 -1.10 -0.44
N ILE A 65 -3.98 -0.34 0.66
CA ILE A 65 -5.08 0.48 1.16
C ILE A 65 -5.41 1.59 0.16
N LEU A 66 -4.40 2.35 -0.27
CA LEU A 66 -4.60 3.43 -1.23
C LEU A 66 -5.20 2.90 -2.54
N ARG A 67 -4.68 1.77 -3.05
CA ARG A 67 -5.23 1.10 -4.23
C ARG A 67 -6.69 0.72 -4.04
N TYR A 68 -7.05 0.18 -2.87
CA TYR A 68 -8.44 -0.18 -2.56
C TYR A 68 -9.36 1.04 -2.51
N CYS A 69 -8.97 2.11 -1.81
CA CYS A 69 -9.73 3.36 -1.76
C CYS A 69 -9.92 3.95 -3.17
N LEU A 70 -8.85 4.02 -3.96
CA LEU A 70 -8.91 4.55 -5.33
C LEU A 70 -9.77 3.66 -6.24
N GLY A 71 -9.71 2.34 -6.10
CA GLY A 71 -10.58 1.42 -6.83
C GLY A 71 -12.07 1.61 -6.53
N LYS A 72 -12.41 2.14 -5.35
CA LYS A 72 -13.78 2.47 -4.91
C LYS A 72 -14.17 3.94 -5.14
N ASP A 73 -13.32 4.72 -5.79
CA ASP A 73 -13.48 6.17 -5.98
C ASP A 73 -13.52 6.99 -4.68
N TRP A 74 -12.96 6.45 -3.59
CA TRP A 74 -12.82 7.14 -2.30
C TRP A 74 -11.55 7.96 -2.22
N VAL A 75 -11.50 8.99 -3.07
CA VAL A 75 -10.33 9.86 -3.22
C VAL A 75 -10.09 10.68 -1.95
N ASP A 76 -11.13 11.15 -1.28
CA ASP A 76 -11.01 11.95 -0.05
C ASP A 76 -10.39 11.14 1.10
N GLN A 77 -10.78 9.88 1.24
CA GLN A 77 -10.23 8.94 2.22
C GLN A 77 -8.78 8.60 1.88
N ALA A 78 -8.48 8.35 0.60
CA ALA A 78 -7.10 8.12 0.15
C ALA A 78 -6.20 9.34 0.45
N ASN A 79 -6.73 10.56 0.29
CA ASN A 79 -6.03 11.80 0.62
C ASN A 79 -5.80 11.95 2.13
N ALA A 80 -6.84 11.69 2.95
CA ALA A 80 -6.71 11.73 4.41
C ALA A 80 -5.65 10.74 4.90
N ILE A 81 -5.69 9.50 4.39
CA ILE A 81 -4.70 8.47 4.71
C ILE A 81 -3.31 8.90 4.25
N LEU A 82 -3.15 9.40 3.01
CA LEU A 82 -1.83 9.82 2.55
C LEU A 82 -1.26 10.95 3.41
N TYR A 83 -2.09 11.95 3.75
CA TYR A 83 -1.69 13.09 4.57
C TYR A 83 -1.14 12.66 5.93
N GLU A 84 -1.81 11.72 6.61
CA GLU A 84 -1.35 11.18 7.89
C GLU A 84 0.03 10.50 7.79
N TYR A 85 0.43 10.00 6.63
CA TYR A 85 1.65 9.22 6.43
C TYR A 85 2.74 9.97 5.65
N LEU A 86 2.53 11.24 5.28
CA LEU A 86 3.52 12.07 4.58
C LEU A 86 4.84 12.27 5.35
N HIS A 87 4.79 12.08 6.67
CA HIS A 87 5.95 12.20 7.55
C HIS A 87 6.93 11.01 7.43
N LEU A 88 6.55 9.92 6.75
CA LEU A 88 7.41 8.75 6.58
C LEU A 88 8.41 8.96 5.44
N ASP A 89 9.69 8.70 5.70
CA ASP A 89 10.78 8.86 4.71
C ASP A 89 10.58 8.03 3.43
N TYR A 90 9.87 6.90 3.54
CA TYR A 90 9.59 5.97 2.45
C TYR A 90 8.19 6.13 1.85
N ILE A 91 7.47 7.23 2.15
CA ILE A 91 6.17 7.47 1.53
C ILE A 91 6.25 7.52 0.00
N LYS A 92 7.36 8.06 -0.54
CA LYS A 92 7.67 8.04 -1.97
C LYS A 92 7.73 6.63 -2.53
N HIS A 93 8.36 5.71 -1.79
CA HIS A 93 8.45 4.31 -2.20
C HIS A 93 7.09 3.60 -2.14
N ILE A 94 6.25 3.92 -1.15
CA ILE A 94 4.87 3.42 -1.10
C ILE A 94 4.09 3.83 -2.36
N LEU A 95 4.21 5.10 -2.77
CA LEU A 95 3.55 5.62 -3.98
C LEU A 95 4.12 5.01 -5.27
N GLU A 96 5.44 4.79 -5.33
CA GLU A 96 6.10 4.07 -6.42
C GLU A 96 5.55 2.64 -6.57
N VAL A 97 5.44 1.89 -5.47
CA VAL A 97 4.85 0.54 -5.47
C VAL A 97 3.38 0.57 -5.89
N LEU A 98 2.61 1.56 -5.42
CA LEU A 98 1.21 1.75 -5.84
C LEU A 98 1.10 1.94 -7.35
N THR A 99 1.95 2.78 -7.95
CA THR A 99 1.97 3.01 -9.39
C THR A 99 2.39 1.76 -10.16
N HIS A 100 3.41 1.04 -9.70
CA HIS A 100 3.84 -0.21 -10.34
C HIS A 100 2.76 -1.28 -10.34
N GLN A 101 2.08 -1.49 -9.20
CA GLN A 101 0.97 -2.44 -9.14
C GLN A 101 -0.18 -2.05 -10.07
N ALA A 102 -0.52 -0.76 -10.14
CA ALA A 102 -1.55 -0.27 -11.05
C ALA A 102 -1.18 -0.45 -12.53
N LEU A 103 0.11 -0.35 -12.88
CA LEU A 103 0.64 -0.66 -14.22
C LEU A 103 0.56 -2.15 -14.54
N GLU A 104 0.92 -3.01 -13.58
CA GLU A 104 0.82 -4.48 -13.70
C GLU A 104 -0.64 -4.90 -13.92
N ASP A 105 -1.57 -4.34 -13.14
CA ASP A 105 -3.01 -4.60 -13.29
C ASP A 105 -3.53 -4.26 -14.69
N GLU A 106 -3.07 -3.15 -15.28
CA GLU A 106 -3.48 -2.73 -16.62
C GLU A 106 -2.88 -3.62 -17.72
N SER A 107 -1.63 -4.05 -17.54
CA SER A 107 -1.00 -5.05 -18.41
C SER A 107 -1.79 -6.37 -18.42
N ASP A 108 -2.23 -6.82 -17.25
CA ASP A 108 -2.96 -8.09 -17.10
C ASP A 108 -4.41 -8.03 -17.57
N ALA A 109 -5.09 -6.88 -17.39
CA ALA A 109 -6.50 -6.70 -17.75
C ALA A 109 -6.76 -6.54 -19.26
N GLY A 110 -5.74 -6.15 -20.03
CA GLY A 110 -5.87 -5.85 -21.46
C GLY A 110 -6.68 -4.58 -21.76
N ALA A 111 -6.83 -4.24 -23.05
CA ALA A 111 -7.36 -2.94 -23.51
C ALA A 111 -8.87 -2.69 -23.27
N ASP A 112 -9.62 -3.64 -22.69
CA ASP A 112 -11.09 -3.59 -22.57
C ASP A 112 -11.60 -3.09 -21.20
N ALA A 113 -10.71 -2.75 -20.26
CA ALA A 113 -11.11 -2.31 -18.93
C ALA A 113 -11.45 -0.80 -18.89
N THR A 114 -12.73 -0.45 -19.06
CA THR A 114 -13.22 0.95 -19.04
C THR A 114 -12.84 1.76 -17.78
N ASP A 115 -12.45 1.10 -16.68
CA ASP A 115 -12.09 1.73 -15.41
C ASP A 115 -10.66 1.34 -14.96
N HIS A 116 -9.66 1.86 -15.68
CA HIS A 116 -8.25 1.60 -15.35
C HIS A 116 -7.85 2.30 -14.05
N ILE A 117 -7.51 1.50 -13.04
CA ILE A 117 -6.99 1.97 -11.75
C ILE A 117 -5.79 2.91 -11.92
N LEU A 118 -4.94 2.70 -12.93
CA LEU A 118 -3.80 3.58 -13.24
C LEU A 118 -4.22 5.02 -13.48
N ARG A 119 -5.33 5.26 -14.19
CA ARG A 119 -5.84 6.62 -14.43
C ARG A 119 -6.26 7.29 -13.12
N LYS A 120 -6.87 6.54 -12.20
CA LYS A 120 -7.24 7.02 -10.87
C LYS A 120 -6.01 7.34 -10.03
N VAL A 121 -5.01 6.45 -10.05
CA VAL A 121 -3.72 6.65 -9.37
C VAL A 121 -3.00 7.89 -9.91
N HIS A 122 -2.94 8.09 -11.23
CA HIS A 122 -2.32 9.27 -11.83
C HIS A 122 -3.02 10.58 -11.39
N ARG A 123 -4.36 10.63 -11.49
CA ARG A 123 -5.15 11.78 -11.03
C ARG A 123 -5.00 12.07 -9.54
N PHE A 124 -4.83 11.01 -8.74
CA PHE A 124 -4.55 11.13 -7.31
C PHE A 124 -3.16 11.74 -7.09
N LEU A 125 -2.13 11.24 -7.78
CA LEU A 125 -0.76 11.75 -7.66
C LEU A 125 -0.60 13.20 -8.13
N GLU A 126 -1.36 13.65 -9.13
CA GLU A 126 -1.37 15.05 -9.58
C GLU A 126 -1.76 16.04 -8.47
N GLN A 127 -2.51 15.59 -7.45
CA GLN A 127 -2.89 16.41 -6.29
C GLN A 127 -1.71 16.63 -5.33
N TRP A 128 -0.63 15.85 -5.46
CA TRP A 128 0.53 15.86 -4.57
C TRP A 128 1.85 16.11 -5.32
N PRO A 129 1.99 17.22 -6.06
CA PRO A 129 3.06 17.42 -7.03
C PRO A 129 4.48 17.37 -6.43
N ALA A 130 4.66 17.84 -5.19
CA ALA A 130 5.96 17.78 -4.51
C ALA A 130 6.42 16.34 -4.21
N THR A 131 5.49 15.44 -3.94
CA THR A 131 5.77 14.03 -3.62
C THR A 131 5.74 13.15 -4.88
N ALA A 132 4.84 13.46 -5.81
CA ALA A 132 4.60 12.68 -7.02
C ALA A 132 5.63 12.90 -8.14
N ALA A 133 6.21 14.10 -8.26
CA ALA A 133 7.15 14.40 -9.34
C ALA A 133 8.38 13.46 -9.33
N GLU A 134 8.89 13.11 -8.15
CA GLU A 134 10.03 12.19 -8.04
C GLU A 134 9.66 10.73 -8.32
N VAL A 135 8.41 10.34 -8.02
CA VAL A 135 7.90 8.98 -8.27
C VAL A 135 7.70 8.77 -9.77
N MET A 136 7.04 9.71 -10.44
CA MET A 136 6.74 9.64 -11.88
C MET A 136 8.01 9.64 -12.75
N VAL A 137 9.08 10.31 -12.33
CA VAL A 137 10.36 10.37 -13.07
C VAL A 137 11.08 9.02 -13.11
N LYS A 138 10.88 8.15 -12.12
CA LYS A 138 11.50 6.82 -12.10
C LYS A 138 10.74 5.78 -12.92
N CYS A 139 9.49 6.07 -13.25
CA CYS A 139 8.60 5.16 -13.99
C CYS A 139 8.48 5.50 -15.49
N ALA A 140 9.13 6.58 -15.97
CA ALA A 140 9.11 7.05 -17.36
C ALA A 140 10.32 6.60 -18.19
#